data_AF-A0A849SX90-F1
#
_entry.id   AF-A0A849SX90-F1
#
_cell.length_a   1.000
_cell.length_b   1.000
_cell.length_c   1.000
_cell.angle_alpha   90.00
_cell.angle_beta   90.00
_cell.angle_gamma   90.00
#
_symmetry.space_group_name_H-M   'P 1'
#
loop_
_entity.id
_entity.type
_entity.pdbx_description
1 polymer ?
#
loop_
_entity_poly.entity_id
_entity_poly.type
_entity_poly.pdbx_seq_one_letter_code
_entity_poly.pdbx_strand_id
1 'polypeptide(L)'
;MSGKSIIFAISHKHAMRIEKSFNRLYPEYKGYLARVIDSHDPRANTDGGLLDQFKDPNDPLKVAISVDMLDTGVDVPEVVNLVFAKPVFSWVKFWQMIGRGTRLCKNLFGHNKDKEYFLIFDHWKNFEYFGETPQGRAHQVEGASIPERVFTARLRLAESLLHSNDKNLKDFIISELRKDIEALPKGSVVVKDGAAHVAQVMQETFWAGFSDHAVHFLRNNILRLMRSRQGEDFDSLMFDIDVMDLERGLLTNDQTLIASMTEKIIEKVSELPLTLNQVLAKEQIITSVILLMI
;
A
#
# COMPACT_ATOMS: atom_id res chain seq x y z
N MET A 1 -28.88 -2.29 14.33
CA MET A 1 -27.54 -2.91 14.23
C MET A 1 -26.64 -2.22 15.25
N SER A 2 -25.97 -2.97 16.13
CA SER A 2 -25.13 -2.39 17.22
C SER A 2 -23.64 -2.24 16.84
N GLY A 3 -23.27 -2.61 15.61
CA GLY A 3 -21.88 -2.54 15.15
C GLY A 3 -21.29 -1.12 15.20
N LYS A 4 -20.04 -1.03 15.63
CA LYS A 4 -19.28 0.22 15.78
C LYS A 4 -18.13 0.29 14.77
N SER A 5 -17.71 1.51 14.46
CA SER A 5 -16.64 1.80 13.51
C SER A 5 -15.58 2.70 14.14
N ILE A 6 -14.31 2.43 13.87
CA ILE A 6 -13.18 3.30 14.24
C ILE A 6 -12.55 3.86 12.96
N ILE A 7 -12.38 5.18 12.91
CA ILE A 7 -11.70 5.87 11.82
C ILE A 7 -10.41 6.48 12.35
N PHE A 8 -9.27 6.08 11.81
CA PHE A 8 -7.96 6.58 12.18
C PHE A 8 -7.58 7.77 11.31
N ALA A 9 -7.61 8.96 11.88
CA ALA A 9 -7.38 10.22 11.18
C ALA A 9 -5.97 10.79 11.41
N ILE A 10 -5.43 11.46 10.38
CA ILE A 10 -4.09 12.07 10.37
C ILE A 10 -3.91 13.16 11.44
N SER A 11 -4.93 13.98 11.67
CA SER A 11 -4.85 15.14 12.56
C SER A 11 -6.24 15.52 13.07
N HIS A 12 -6.30 16.30 14.16
CA HIS A 12 -7.55 16.82 14.69
C HIS A 12 -8.39 17.53 13.62
N LYS A 13 -7.76 18.40 12.83
CA LYS A 13 -8.42 19.11 11.71
C LYS A 13 -8.97 18.16 10.65
N HIS A 14 -8.27 17.05 10.38
CA HIS A 14 -8.76 16.02 9.47
C HIS A 14 -9.95 15.28 10.08
N ALA A 15 -9.87 14.88 11.34
CA ALA A 15 -10.95 14.23 12.08
C ALA A 15 -12.24 15.09 12.09
N MET A 16 -12.11 16.38 12.37
CA MET A 16 -13.23 17.34 12.35
C MET A 16 -13.89 17.46 10.96
N ARG A 17 -13.11 17.36 9.88
CA ARG A 17 -13.66 17.37 8.50
C ARG A 17 -14.45 16.09 8.20
N ILE A 18 -13.98 14.95 8.69
CA ILE A 18 -14.69 13.67 8.58
C ILE A 18 -16.00 13.74 9.38
N GLU A 19 -15.96 14.20 10.63
CA GLU A 19 -17.14 14.39 11.48
C GLU A 19 -18.16 15.33 10.83
N LYS A 20 -17.70 16.46 10.27
CA LYS A 20 -18.56 17.40 9.53
C LYS A 20 -19.23 16.75 8.32
N SER A 21 -18.56 15.80 7.67
CA SER A 21 -19.12 15.07 6.53
C SER A 21 -20.23 14.11 6.98
N PHE A 22 -20.03 13.38 8.08
CA PHE A 22 -21.09 12.56 8.69
C PHE A 22 -22.31 13.42 9.10
N ASN A 23 -22.07 14.53 9.79
CA ASN A 23 -23.13 15.45 10.21
C ASN A 23 -23.92 16.07 9.04
N ARG A 24 -23.31 16.18 7.86
CA ARG A 24 -23.97 16.67 6.64
C ARG A 24 -24.78 15.57 5.96
N LEU A 25 -24.25 14.35 5.91
CA LEU A 25 -24.89 13.21 5.24
C LEU A 25 -26.03 12.61 6.07
N TYR A 26 -25.93 12.70 7.40
CA TYR A 26 -26.88 12.16 8.37
C TYR A 26 -27.32 13.25 9.36
N PRO A 27 -28.02 14.30 8.89
CA PRO A 27 -28.39 15.45 9.73
C PRO A 27 -29.25 15.08 10.94
N GLU A 28 -30.04 14.01 10.85
CA GLU A 28 -30.89 13.49 11.93
C GLU A 28 -30.10 12.89 13.10
N TYR A 29 -28.84 12.49 12.89
CA TYR A 29 -27.95 11.97 13.94
C TYR A 29 -26.77 12.92 14.25
N LYS A 30 -26.90 14.18 13.84
CA LYS A 30 -25.84 15.19 13.95
C LYS A 30 -25.37 15.34 15.39
N GLY A 31 -24.07 15.16 15.61
CA GLY A 31 -23.43 15.28 16.93
C GLY A 31 -23.58 14.05 17.84
N TYR A 32 -24.25 12.99 17.38
CA TYR A 32 -24.45 11.76 18.16
C TYR A 32 -23.89 10.52 17.45
N LEU A 33 -24.06 10.38 16.12
CA LEU A 33 -23.62 9.18 15.39
C LEU A 33 -22.10 9.03 15.31
N ALA A 34 -21.41 10.12 15.02
CA ALA A 34 -19.97 10.17 14.78
C ALA A 34 -19.34 11.29 15.60
N ARG A 35 -18.25 10.98 16.33
CA ARG A 35 -17.53 11.97 17.14
C ARG A 35 -16.02 11.85 17.02
N VAL A 36 -15.35 13.00 17.03
CA VAL A 36 -13.89 13.06 17.22
C VAL A 36 -13.54 12.71 18.66
N ILE A 37 -12.67 11.71 18.83
CA ILE A 37 -12.14 11.26 20.12
C ILE A 37 -10.62 11.36 20.06
N ASP A 38 -10.10 12.51 20.49
CA ASP A 38 -8.67 12.77 20.60
C ASP A 38 -8.32 13.59 21.85
N SER A 39 -7.02 13.80 22.08
CA SER A 39 -6.51 14.49 23.26
C SER A 39 -6.90 15.96 23.37
N HIS A 40 -7.52 16.56 22.33
CA HIS A 40 -7.98 17.94 22.36
C HIS A 40 -9.36 18.08 23.02
N ASP A 41 -10.18 17.02 23.06
CA ASP A 41 -11.44 17.04 23.80
C ASP A 41 -11.18 16.62 25.26
N PRO A 42 -11.35 17.54 26.24
CA PRO A 42 -11.14 17.22 27.65
C PRO A 42 -12.10 16.14 28.16
N ARG A 43 -13.20 15.86 27.45
CA ARG A 43 -14.15 14.78 27.78
C ARG A 43 -13.78 13.44 27.14
N ALA A 44 -12.67 13.35 26.41
CA ALA A 44 -12.40 12.14 25.66
C ALA A 44 -12.05 10.94 26.57
N ASN A 45 -11.34 11.18 27.68
CA ASN A 45 -10.93 10.15 28.66
C ASN A 45 -11.43 10.42 30.08
N THR A 46 -12.58 11.12 30.23
CA THR A 46 -13.23 11.32 31.53
C THR A 46 -14.27 10.24 31.78
N ASP A 47 -14.55 9.92 33.04
CA ASP A 47 -15.65 9.03 33.42
C ASP A 47 -16.98 9.54 32.83
N GLY A 48 -17.66 8.70 32.04
CA GLY A 48 -18.88 9.07 31.32
C GLY A 48 -18.67 9.95 30.08
N GLY A 49 -17.41 10.10 29.66
CA GLY A 49 -16.98 10.87 28.49
C GLY A 49 -17.24 10.16 27.17
N LEU A 50 -16.62 10.68 26.10
CA LEU A 50 -16.83 10.17 24.73
C LEU A 50 -16.37 8.72 24.55
N LEU A 51 -15.29 8.34 25.22
CA LEU A 51 -14.79 6.97 25.14
C LEU A 51 -15.76 5.97 25.80
N ASP A 52 -16.37 6.34 26.94
CA ASP A 52 -17.33 5.48 27.61
C ASP A 52 -18.66 5.40 26.85
N GLN A 53 -19.12 6.51 26.27
CA GLN A 53 -20.23 6.52 25.30
C GLN A 53 -19.92 5.58 24.11
N PHE A 54 -18.70 5.61 23.59
CA PHE A 54 -18.31 4.71 22.52
C PHE A 54 -18.19 3.24 22.96
N LYS A 55 -17.92 2.95 24.24
CA LYS A 55 -17.96 1.58 24.76
C LYS A 55 -19.37 1.06 25.00
N ASP A 56 -20.33 1.92 25.32
CA ASP A 56 -21.71 1.51 25.56
C ASP A 56 -22.37 1.01 24.26
N PRO A 57 -22.78 -0.27 24.17
CA PRO A 57 -23.42 -0.82 22.97
C PRO A 57 -24.78 -0.16 22.66
N ASN A 58 -25.45 0.41 23.66
CA ASN A 58 -26.76 1.06 23.53
C ASN A 58 -26.66 2.54 23.15
N ASP A 59 -25.49 3.15 23.31
CA ASP A 59 -25.29 4.57 22.99
C ASP A 59 -25.40 4.83 21.47
N PRO A 60 -25.98 5.98 21.05
CA PRO A 60 -26.08 6.36 19.64
C PRO A 60 -24.72 6.59 18.95
N LEU A 61 -23.62 6.76 19.69
CA LEU A 61 -22.27 6.89 19.17
C LEU A 61 -21.77 5.57 18.58
N LYS A 62 -21.80 5.49 17.25
CA LYS A 62 -21.37 4.31 16.48
C LYS A 62 -20.06 4.51 15.72
N VAL A 63 -19.63 5.75 15.49
CA VAL A 63 -18.39 6.05 14.77
C VAL A 63 -17.46 6.89 15.63
N ALA A 64 -16.33 6.31 16.02
CA ALA A 64 -15.27 7.06 16.69
C ALA A 64 -14.20 7.46 15.68
N ILE A 65 -13.93 8.76 15.55
CA ILE A 65 -12.88 9.29 14.68
C ILE A 65 -11.71 9.68 15.58
N SER A 66 -10.63 8.90 15.53
CA SER A 66 -9.52 9.05 16.46
C SER A 66 -8.26 9.60 15.81
N VAL A 67 -7.57 10.43 16.59
CA VAL A 67 -6.20 10.84 16.36
C VAL A 67 -5.40 10.31 17.56
N ASP A 68 -4.65 9.24 17.32
CA ASP A 68 -3.72 8.55 18.23
C ASP A 68 -4.28 7.96 19.53
N MET A 69 -5.49 8.31 19.96
CA MET A 69 -6.06 7.84 21.22
C MET A 69 -6.65 6.43 21.17
N LEU A 70 -7.24 6.01 20.04
CA LEU A 70 -7.78 4.66 19.86
C LEU A 70 -6.76 3.67 19.28
N ASP A 71 -5.53 4.12 19.06
CA ASP A 71 -4.44 3.27 18.58
C ASP A 71 -4.06 2.23 19.66
N THR A 72 -4.24 2.54 20.96
CA THR A 72 -3.87 1.69 22.11
C THR A 72 -5.00 1.55 23.15
N GLY A 73 -5.11 0.39 23.82
CA GLY A 73 -5.83 0.23 25.09
C GLY A 73 -7.37 0.24 25.10
N VAL A 74 -8.08 0.52 24.00
CA VAL A 74 -9.54 0.56 23.99
C VAL A 74 -10.14 -0.79 23.62
N ASP A 75 -11.06 -1.29 24.46
CA ASP A 75 -11.74 -2.58 24.33
C ASP A 75 -13.23 -2.36 24.02
N VAL A 76 -13.62 -2.59 22.76
CA VAL A 76 -15.00 -2.44 22.26
C VAL A 76 -15.29 -3.63 21.33
N PRO A 77 -15.85 -4.74 21.84
CA PRO A 77 -16.10 -5.96 21.06
C PRO A 77 -16.97 -5.76 19.81
N GLU A 78 -17.87 -4.78 19.86
CA GLU A 78 -18.84 -4.42 18.82
C GLU A 78 -18.19 -3.75 17.59
N VAL A 79 -16.89 -3.49 17.59
CA VAL A 79 -16.18 -2.89 16.44
C VAL A 79 -16.17 -3.85 15.27
N VAL A 80 -16.89 -3.50 14.21
CA VAL A 80 -17.00 -4.30 12.97
C VAL A 80 -16.36 -3.62 11.77
N ASN A 81 -15.95 -2.36 11.88
CA ASN A 81 -15.27 -1.63 10.83
C ASN A 81 -14.05 -0.88 11.37
N LEU A 82 -12.92 -1.02 10.68
CA LEU A 82 -11.72 -0.20 10.88
C LEU A 82 -11.43 0.58 9.60
N VAL A 83 -11.26 1.89 9.70
CA VAL A 83 -11.00 2.76 8.55
C VAL A 83 -9.66 3.46 8.73
N PHE A 84 -8.68 3.11 7.89
CA PHE A 84 -7.39 3.76 7.85
C PHE A 84 -7.45 4.98 6.93
N ALA A 85 -7.78 6.13 7.51
CA ALA A 85 -7.76 7.43 6.84
C ALA A 85 -6.43 8.19 7.08
N LYS A 86 -5.37 7.47 7.49
CA LYS A 86 -4.01 7.99 7.69
C LYS A 86 -2.97 6.94 7.25
N PRO A 87 -1.77 7.36 6.82
CA PRO A 87 -0.65 6.44 6.69
C PRO A 87 -0.16 5.99 8.06
N VAL A 88 0.27 4.74 8.15
CA VAL A 88 0.80 4.10 9.35
C VAL A 88 2.18 3.55 9.01
N PHE A 89 3.21 4.08 9.66
CA PHE A 89 4.59 3.70 9.37
C PHE A 89 5.17 2.66 10.34
N SER A 90 4.50 2.44 11.48
CA SER A 90 4.94 1.50 12.51
C SER A 90 4.16 0.19 12.43
N TRP A 91 4.88 -0.91 12.21
CA TRP A 91 4.33 -2.28 12.19
C TRP A 91 3.51 -2.60 13.44
N VAL A 92 4.08 -2.28 14.61
CA VAL A 92 3.45 -2.54 15.90
C VAL A 92 2.13 -1.77 16.02
N LYS A 93 2.11 -0.48 15.65
CA LYS A 93 0.88 0.32 15.69
C LYS A 93 -0.15 -0.19 14.70
N PHE A 94 0.26 -0.59 13.50
CA PHE A 94 -0.63 -1.14 12.49
C PHE A 94 -1.38 -2.38 13.01
N TRP A 95 -0.66 -3.34 13.58
CA TRP A 95 -1.28 -4.53 14.17
C TRP A 95 -2.10 -4.23 15.43
N GLN A 96 -1.70 -3.25 16.24
CA GLN A 96 -2.52 -2.79 17.37
C GLN A 96 -3.85 -2.18 16.90
N MET A 97 -3.84 -1.42 15.80
CA MET A 97 -5.04 -0.86 15.19
C MET A 97 -5.95 -1.98 14.64
N ILE A 98 -5.40 -2.97 13.93
CA ILE A 98 -6.14 -4.15 13.45
C ILE A 98 -6.75 -4.94 14.62
N GLY A 99 -5.99 -5.10 15.71
CA GLY A 99 -6.44 -5.80 16.91
C GLY A 99 -7.73 -5.25 17.53
N ARG A 100 -8.13 -4.01 17.18
CA ARG A 100 -9.43 -3.44 17.60
C ARG A 100 -10.62 -4.18 16.99
N GLY A 101 -10.46 -4.78 15.81
CA GLY A 101 -11.53 -5.51 15.13
C GLY A 101 -11.64 -6.98 15.53
N THR A 102 -10.62 -7.58 16.13
CA THR A 102 -10.52 -9.04 16.33
C THR A 102 -11.28 -9.59 17.53
N ARG A 103 -11.80 -8.71 18.40
CA ARG A 103 -12.60 -9.11 19.56
C ARG A 103 -13.88 -9.82 19.12
N LEU A 104 -14.15 -10.99 19.71
CA LEU A 104 -15.40 -11.72 19.52
C LEU A 104 -16.54 -11.03 20.25
N CYS A 105 -17.73 -11.03 19.65
CA CYS A 105 -18.93 -10.43 20.25
C CYS A 105 -20.15 -11.31 19.93
N LYS A 106 -20.82 -11.82 20.98
CA LYS A 106 -21.97 -12.72 20.81
C LYS A 106 -23.22 -11.95 20.40
N ASN A 107 -24.06 -12.56 19.57
CA ASN A 107 -25.34 -12.00 19.11
C ASN A 107 -25.25 -10.62 18.43
N LEU A 108 -24.07 -10.20 17.95
CA LEU A 108 -23.87 -8.87 17.39
C LEU A 108 -24.67 -8.63 16.11
N PHE A 109 -24.80 -9.68 15.28
CA PHE A 109 -25.52 -9.62 14.00
C PHE A 109 -26.99 -10.09 14.13
N GLY A 110 -27.46 -10.34 15.35
CA GLY A 110 -28.82 -10.79 15.66
C GLY A 110 -28.85 -11.96 16.63
N HIS A 111 -30.06 -12.41 16.97
CA HIS A 111 -30.25 -13.55 17.88
C HIS A 111 -29.56 -14.81 17.34
N ASN A 112 -28.64 -15.37 18.13
CA ASN A 112 -27.74 -16.47 17.77
C ASN A 112 -26.85 -16.21 16.55
N LYS A 113 -26.52 -14.95 16.27
CA LYS A 113 -25.57 -14.56 15.22
C LYS A 113 -24.42 -13.76 15.81
N ASP A 114 -23.36 -14.49 16.14
CA ASP A 114 -22.13 -13.94 16.69
C ASP A 114 -21.34 -13.18 15.61
N LYS A 115 -20.41 -12.35 16.06
CA LYS A 115 -19.46 -11.66 15.19
C LYS A 115 -18.42 -12.64 14.66
N GLU A 116 -18.48 -12.94 13.38
CA GLU A 116 -17.54 -13.84 12.69
C GLU A 116 -16.46 -13.09 11.92
N TYR A 117 -16.70 -11.82 11.57
CA TYR A 117 -15.77 -11.00 10.79
C TYR A 117 -15.88 -9.53 11.17
N PHE A 118 -14.88 -8.76 10.74
CA PHE A 118 -14.88 -7.30 10.72
C PHE A 118 -14.26 -6.85 9.39
N LEU A 119 -14.59 -5.63 8.97
CA LEU A 119 -14.13 -5.05 7.72
C LEU A 119 -13.02 -4.05 7.98
N ILE A 120 -12.07 -3.99 7.04
CA ILE A 120 -11.00 -3.00 7.04
C ILE A 120 -11.08 -2.20 5.74
N PHE A 121 -11.14 -0.88 5.88
CA PHE A 121 -11.13 0.06 4.77
C PHE A 121 -9.80 0.80 4.80
N ASP A 122 -8.92 0.53 3.85
CA ASP A 122 -7.59 1.12 3.79
C ASP A 122 -7.50 2.16 2.67
N HIS A 123 -7.54 3.45 3.02
CA HIS A 123 -7.49 4.55 2.04
C HIS A 123 -6.06 5.03 1.78
N TRP A 124 -5.07 4.44 2.45
CA TRP A 124 -3.67 4.88 2.42
C TRP A 124 -2.70 3.78 2.02
N LYS A 125 -3.20 2.65 1.49
CA LYS A 125 -2.38 1.51 1.06
C LYS A 125 -1.43 1.04 2.18
N ASN A 126 -1.85 1.12 3.45
CA ASN A 126 -1.11 0.63 4.61
C ASN A 126 -0.84 -0.87 4.53
N PHE A 127 -1.82 -1.65 4.09
CA PHE A 127 -1.68 -3.09 3.87
C PHE A 127 -0.60 -3.37 2.83
N GLU A 128 -0.62 -2.65 1.71
CA GLU A 128 0.42 -2.74 0.70
C GLU A 128 1.80 -2.30 1.22
N TYR A 129 1.86 -1.20 1.98
CA TYR A 129 3.10 -0.71 2.61
C TYR A 129 3.73 -1.76 3.53
N PHE A 130 2.91 -2.49 4.28
CA PHE A 130 3.35 -3.55 5.17
C PHE A 130 3.45 -4.93 4.50
N GLY A 131 3.07 -5.06 3.22
CA GLY A 131 3.04 -6.35 2.52
C GLY A 131 1.96 -7.32 3.03
N GLU A 132 0.98 -6.81 3.79
CA GLU A 132 -0.07 -7.59 4.43
C GLU A 132 -1.31 -7.68 3.53
N THR A 133 -1.86 -8.88 3.33
CA THR A 133 -3.18 -9.08 2.70
C THR A 133 -4.06 -9.89 3.64
N PRO A 134 -5.18 -9.34 4.17
CA PRO A 134 -6.04 -10.03 5.15
C PRO A 134 -6.64 -11.35 4.67
N GLN A 135 -6.61 -11.62 3.37
CA GLN A 135 -6.94 -12.91 2.76
C GLN A 135 -5.87 -13.19 1.72
N GLY A 136 -4.98 -14.11 2.06
CA GLY A 136 -3.66 -14.22 1.44
C GLY A 136 -3.66 -14.39 -0.08
N ARG A 137 -2.69 -13.73 -0.71
CA ARG A 137 -1.93 -14.29 -1.83
C ARG A 137 -0.46 -14.40 -1.40
N ALA A 138 0.18 -15.49 -1.80
CA ALA A 138 1.54 -15.83 -1.39
C ALA A 138 2.58 -14.78 -1.81
N HIS A 139 3.39 -14.38 -0.82
CA HIS A 139 4.73 -13.77 -0.85
C HIS A 139 5.07 -12.73 -1.93
N GLN A 140 5.32 -11.48 -1.50
CA GLN A 140 6.49 -10.71 -1.94
C GLN A 140 7.02 -9.83 -0.79
N VAL A 141 8.33 -9.94 -0.55
CA VAL A 141 9.22 -9.18 0.38
C VAL A 141 8.56 -7.99 1.12
N GLU A 142 8.34 -8.19 2.42
CA GLU A 142 7.72 -7.27 3.38
C GLU A 142 8.41 -5.87 3.43
N GLY A 143 7.61 -4.80 3.42
CA GLY A 143 8.05 -3.43 3.76
C GLY A 143 8.78 -2.63 2.67
N ALA A 144 8.87 -3.15 1.44
CA ALA A 144 9.49 -2.44 0.33
C ALA A 144 8.52 -1.41 -0.29
N SER A 145 8.92 -0.14 -0.31
CA SER A 145 8.24 0.91 -1.07
C SER A 145 8.12 0.55 -2.56
N ILE A 146 7.15 1.14 -3.27
CA ILE A 146 6.96 0.86 -4.71
C ILE A 146 8.25 1.10 -5.51
N PRO A 147 9.03 2.18 -5.29
CA PRO A 147 10.34 2.33 -5.95
C PRO A 147 11.34 1.21 -5.62
N GLU A 148 11.34 0.69 -4.38
CA GLU A 148 12.16 -0.48 -4.03
C GLU A 148 11.71 -1.74 -4.78
N ARG A 149 10.39 -1.92 -4.95
CA ARG A 149 9.82 -3.05 -5.69
C ARG A 149 10.14 -2.97 -7.18
N VAL A 150 10.04 -1.79 -7.80
CA VAL A 150 10.45 -1.53 -9.19
C VAL A 150 11.92 -1.85 -9.36
N PHE A 151 12.78 -1.30 -8.51
CA PHE A 151 14.22 -1.55 -8.58
C PHE A 151 14.55 -3.03 -8.38
N THR A 152 13.83 -3.72 -7.49
CA THR A 152 13.96 -5.17 -7.29
C THR A 152 13.56 -5.96 -8.52
N ALA A 153 12.44 -5.62 -9.17
CA ALA A 153 11.99 -6.27 -10.40
C ALA A 153 13.04 -6.10 -11.52
N ARG A 154 13.58 -4.88 -11.69
CA ARG A 154 14.69 -4.62 -12.62
C ARG A 154 15.94 -5.42 -12.29
N LEU A 155 16.33 -5.53 -11.02
CA LEU A 155 17.48 -6.34 -10.61
C LEU A 155 17.28 -7.82 -10.91
N ARG A 156 16.09 -8.38 -10.68
CA ARG A 156 15.77 -9.77 -11.03
C ARG A 156 15.86 -10.00 -12.53
N LEU A 157 15.32 -9.08 -13.32
CA LEU A 157 15.39 -9.15 -14.77
C LEU A 157 16.85 -9.04 -15.27
N ALA A 158 17.62 -8.12 -14.72
CA ALA A 158 19.05 -7.97 -15.02
C ALA A 158 19.87 -9.23 -14.67
N GLU A 159 19.55 -9.87 -13.54
CA GLU A 159 20.14 -11.14 -13.08
C GLU A 159 19.84 -12.27 -14.06
N SER A 160 18.59 -12.42 -14.50
CA SER A 160 18.19 -13.39 -15.54
C SER A 160 18.91 -13.14 -16.89
N LEU A 161 19.28 -11.89 -17.17
CA LEU A 161 19.98 -11.51 -18.40
C LEU A 161 21.51 -11.65 -18.32
N LEU A 162 22.10 -11.98 -17.17
CA LEU A 162 23.55 -12.12 -17.06
C LEU A 162 24.12 -13.21 -17.97
N HIS A 163 23.35 -14.28 -18.16
CA HIS A 163 23.69 -15.41 -19.04
C HIS A 163 22.95 -15.39 -20.38
N SER A 164 22.16 -14.35 -20.65
CA SER A 164 21.42 -14.19 -21.90
C SER A 164 22.30 -13.58 -23.00
N ASN A 165 22.02 -13.93 -24.26
CA ASN A 165 22.63 -13.29 -25.43
C ASN A 165 21.91 -11.99 -25.85
N ASP A 166 20.81 -11.62 -25.19
CA ASP A 166 20.07 -10.40 -25.49
C ASP A 166 20.76 -9.16 -24.89
N LYS A 167 21.78 -8.69 -25.61
CA LYS A 167 22.54 -7.51 -25.22
C LYS A 167 21.68 -6.24 -25.21
N ASN A 168 20.72 -6.11 -26.12
CA ASN A 168 19.90 -4.91 -26.22
C ASN A 168 19.00 -4.75 -24.99
N LEU A 169 18.33 -5.83 -24.58
CA LEU A 169 17.51 -5.82 -23.38
C LEU A 169 18.37 -5.63 -22.12
N LYS A 170 19.55 -6.27 -22.05
CA LYS A 170 20.50 -6.08 -20.95
C LYS A 170 20.94 -4.62 -20.81
N ASP A 171 21.34 -3.98 -21.91
CA ASP A 171 21.77 -2.58 -21.93
C ASP A 171 20.62 -1.64 -21.56
N PHE A 172 19.39 -1.94 -22.01
CA PHE A 172 18.19 -1.20 -21.62
C PHE A 172 17.93 -1.28 -20.11
N ILE A 173 17.89 -2.48 -19.54
CA ILE A 173 17.63 -2.65 -18.09
C ILE A 173 18.74 -2.01 -17.24
N ILE A 174 20.00 -2.10 -17.66
CA ILE A 174 21.10 -1.37 -17.02
C ILE A 174 20.86 0.14 -17.07
N SER A 175 20.44 0.68 -18.22
CA SER A 175 20.16 2.12 -18.34
C SER A 175 19.02 2.56 -17.41
N GLU A 176 18.01 1.73 -17.22
CA GLU A 176 16.90 2.03 -16.32
C GLU A 176 17.30 1.97 -14.84
N LEU A 177 18.11 0.97 -14.44
CA LEU A 177 18.69 0.92 -13.09
C LEU A 177 19.51 2.18 -12.79
N ARG A 178 20.23 2.72 -13.79
CA ARG A 178 20.99 3.96 -13.65
C ARG A 178 20.10 5.18 -13.48
N LYS A 179 19.03 5.30 -14.28
CA LYS A 179 18.04 6.37 -14.12
C LYS A 179 17.41 6.37 -12.73
N ASP A 180 17.08 5.18 -12.20
CA ASP A 180 16.53 5.05 -10.84
C ASP A 180 17.50 5.59 -9.77
N ILE A 181 18.81 5.34 -9.94
CA ILE A 181 19.86 5.83 -9.04
C ILE A 181 20.08 7.34 -9.19
N GLU A 182 20.08 7.84 -10.43
CA GLU A 182 20.23 9.27 -10.73
C GLU A 182 19.07 10.11 -10.18
N ALA A 183 17.87 9.53 -10.11
CA ALA A 183 16.67 10.14 -9.56
C ALA A 183 16.67 10.22 -8.00
N LEU A 184 17.66 9.63 -7.31
CA LEU A 184 17.73 9.69 -5.85
C LEU A 184 17.94 11.14 -5.37
N PRO A 185 17.14 11.62 -4.39
CA PRO A 185 17.27 12.99 -3.90
C PRO A 185 18.54 13.15 -3.05
N LYS A 186 19.55 13.83 -3.61
CA LYS A 186 20.86 14.10 -2.97
C LYS A 186 20.75 14.76 -1.58
N GLY A 187 19.65 15.46 -1.30
CA GLY A 187 19.40 16.12 -0.02
C GLY A 187 18.88 15.19 1.10
N SER A 188 18.37 14.01 0.76
CA SER A 188 17.79 13.04 1.71
C SER A 188 18.86 12.51 2.66
N VAL A 189 18.55 12.45 3.97
CA VAL A 189 19.44 11.88 4.99
C VAL A 189 19.79 10.43 4.65
N VAL A 190 18.79 9.64 4.22
CA VAL A 190 18.98 8.23 3.83
C VAL A 190 19.96 8.10 2.66
N VAL A 191 19.89 9.00 1.68
CA VAL A 191 20.81 8.99 0.52
C VAL A 191 22.21 9.46 0.91
N LYS A 192 22.32 10.43 1.82
CA LYS A 192 23.60 10.90 2.37
C LYS A 192 24.33 9.80 3.15
N ASP A 193 23.61 9.02 3.95
CA ASP A 193 24.17 7.89 4.69
C ASP A 193 24.73 6.81 3.73
N GLY A 194 24.12 6.67 2.54
CA GLY A 194 24.57 5.77 1.47
C GLY A 194 25.48 6.41 0.41
N ALA A 195 25.98 7.63 0.60
CA ALA A 195 26.60 8.43 -0.47
C ALA A 195 27.83 7.77 -1.10
N ALA A 196 28.64 7.06 -0.31
CA ALA A 196 29.82 6.35 -0.82
C ALA A 196 29.42 5.24 -1.83
N HIS A 197 28.36 4.49 -1.53
CA HIS A 197 27.84 3.46 -2.42
C HIS A 197 27.24 4.07 -3.68
N VAL A 198 26.49 5.17 -3.54
CA VAL A 198 25.96 5.91 -4.70
C VAL A 198 27.11 6.39 -5.58
N ALA A 199 28.15 7.01 -5.01
CA ALA A 199 29.31 7.47 -5.76
C ALA A 199 30.03 6.34 -6.52
N GLN A 200 30.11 5.14 -5.92
CA GLN A 200 30.68 3.96 -6.56
C GLN A 200 29.87 3.51 -7.78
N VAL A 201 28.55 3.43 -7.67
CA VAL A 201 27.69 2.98 -8.78
C VAL A 201 27.47 4.05 -9.86
N MET A 202 27.88 5.30 -9.60
CA MET A 202 27.87 6.36 -10.62
C MET A 202 29.07 6.28 -11.57
N GLN A 203 30.07 5.43 -11.28
CA GLN A 203 31.22 5.24 -12.16
C GLN A 203 30.91 4.23 -13.28
N GLU A 204 31.30 4.53 -14.52
CA GLU A 204 31.13 3.61 -15.66
C GLU A 204 31.79 2.24 -15.44
N THR A 205 32.89 2.23 -14.70
CA THR A 205 33.64 1.02 -14.34
C THR A 205 32.80 0.04 -13.51
N PHE A 206 31.81 0.50 -12.73
CA PHE A 206 30.90 -0.38 -11.99
C PHE A 206 30.00 -1.19 -12.93
N TRP A 207 29.57 -0.59 -14.04
CA TRP A 207 28.66 -1.18 -15.00
C TRP A 207 29.38 -1.96 -16.11
N ALA A 208 30.67 -1.67 -16.33
CA ALA A 208 31.52 -2.41 -17.25
C ALA A 208 31.61 -3.88 -16.83
N GLY A 209 31.11 -4.78 -17.67
CA GLY A 209 31.08 -6.21 -17.35
C GLY A 209 30.10 -6.56 -16.23
N PHE A 210 28.92 -5.92 -16.21
CA PHE A 210 27.83 -6.16 -15.26
C PHE A 210 27.65 -7.66 -14.96
N SER A 211 27.72 -8.00 -13.67
CA SER A 211 27.91 -9.35 -13.13
C SER A 211 27.04 -9.60 -11.89
N ASP A 212 27.02 -10.84 -11.40
CA ASP A 212 26.34 -11.20 -10.13
C ASP A 212 26.81 -10.34 -8.95
N HIS A 213 28.09 -9.97 -8.93
CA HIS A 213 28.64 -9.09 -7.90
C HIS A 213 28.00 -7.70 -7.94
N ALA A 214 27.81 -7.14 -9.14
CA ALA A 214 27.15 -5.85 -9.32
C ALA A 214 25.68 -5.92 -8.88
N VAL A 215 24.95 -6.97 -9.26
CA VAL A 215 23.56 -7.21 -8.82
C VAL A 215 23.49 -7.29 -7.29
N HIS A 216 24.35 -8.09 -6.67
CA HIS A 216 24.42 -8.24 -5.22
C HIS A 216 24.77 -6.92 -4.51
N PHE A 217 25.69 -6.13 -5.07
CA PHE A 217 26.03 -4.81 -4.54
C PHE A 217 24.83 -3.87 -4.57
N LEU A 218 24.13 -3.78 -5.70
CA LEU A 218 22.94 -2.94 -5.84
C LEU A 218 21.83 -3.36 -4.87
N ARG A 219 21.59 -4.67 -4.74
CA ARG A 219 20.58 -5.26 -3.84
C ARG A 219 20.84 -4.91 -2.37
N ASN A 220 22.11 -4.93 -1.93
CA ASN A 220 22.43 -4.72 -0.51
C ASN A 220 22.66 -3.25 -0.14
N ASN A 221 23.20 -2.44 -1.06
CA ASN A 221 23.69 -1.10 -0.74
C ASN A 221 22.84 0.02 -1.34
N ILE A 222 22.15 -0.22 -2.45
CA ILE A 222 21.41 0.81 -3.20
C ILE A 222 19.90 0.65 -3.05
N LEU A 223 19.39 -0.59 -3.00
CA LEU A 223 17.96 -0.90 -2.96
C LEU A 223 17.21 -0.04 -1.91
N ARG A 224 17.68 -0.05 -0.66
CA ARG A 224 17.05 0.70 0.45
C ARG A 224 17.08 2.22 0.29
N LEU A 225 17.83 2.76 -0.68
CA LEU A 225 17.83 4.20 -0.95
C LEU A 225 16.61 4.60 -1.79
N MET A 226 16.05 3.66 -2.56
CA MET A 226 14.94 3.89 -3.49
C MET A 226 13.67 4.39 -2.79
N ARG A 227 13.45 4.04 -1.51
CA ARG A 227 12.37 4.60 -0.67
C ARG A 227 12.41 6.12 -0.54
N SER A 228 13.52 6.76 -0.89
CA SER A 228 13.66 8.22 -0.88
C SER A 228 13.07 8.88 -2.12
N ARG A 229 12.75 8.14 -3.19
CA ARG A 229 12.13 8.70 -4.41
C ARG A 229 10.72 9.22 -4.12
N GLN A 230 10.35 10.32 -4.75
CA GLN A 230 9.06 11.01 -4.56
C GLN A 230 8.49 11.48 -5.90
N GLY A 231 7.17 11.70 -5.95
CA GLY A 231 6.49 12.26 -7.12
C GLY A 231 6.24 11.24 -8.24
N GLU A 232 6.35 9.95 -7.94
CA GLU A 232 6.11 8.86 -8.89
C GLU A 232 4.61 8.56 -9.03
N ASP A 233 4.21 8.16 -10.23
CA ASP A 233 2.89 7.56 -10.45
C ASP A 233 2.92 6.09 -10.02
N PHE A 234 2.33 5.81 -8.86
CA PHE A 234 2.33 4.47 -8.28
C PHE A 234 1.59 3.44 -9.12
N ASP A 235 0.51 3.84 -9.79
CA ASP A 235 -0.28 2.90 -10.58
C ASP A 235 0.49 2.52 -11.86
N SER A 236 1.19 3.48 -12.46
CA SER A 236 2.15 3.22 -13.55
C SER A 236 3.28 2.29 -13.11
N LEU A 237 3.93 2.58 -11.97
CA LEU A 237 5.04 1.76 -11.48
C LEU A 237 4.62 0.33 -11.13
N MET A 238 3.41 0.15 -10.60
CA MET A 238 2.86 -1.19 -10.34
C MET A 238 2.56 -1.95 -11.64
N PHE A 239 2.16 -1.26 -12.70
CA PHE A 239 2.02 -1.88 -14.01
C PHE A 239 3.39 -2.28 -14.58
N ASP A 240 4.40 -1.43 -14.44
CA ASP A 240 5.77 -1.74 -14.88
C ASP A 240 6.33 -2.99 -14.17
N ILE A 241 6.06 -3.16 -12.87
CA ILE A 241 6.44 -4.37 -12.13
C ILE A 241 5.81 -5.62 -12.76
N ASP A 242 4.51 -5.57 -13.07
CA ASP A 242 3.81 -6.72 -13.64
C ASP A 242 4.36 -7.08 -15.03
N VAL A 243 4.66 -6.07 -15.85
CA VAL A 243 5.30 -6.26 -17.17
C VAL A 243 6.70 -6.87 -17.02
N MET A 244 7.53 -6.38 -16.11
CA MET A 244 8.86 -6.93 -15.86
C MET A 244 8.82 -8.36 -15.32
N ASP A 245 7.83 -8.69 -14.48
CA ASP A 245 7.63 -10.06 -14.01
C ASP A 245 7.17 -11.00 -15.14
N LEU A 246 6.35 -10.51 -16.09
CA LEU A 246 6.03 -11.25 -17.32
C LEU A 246 7.27 -11.48 -18.19
N GLU A 247 8.05 -10.42 -18.46
CA GLU A 247 9.30 -10.51 -19.24
C GLU A 247 10.27 -11.52 -18.62
N ARG A 248 10.41 -11.50 -17.30
CA ARG A 248 11.21 -12.48 -16.56
C ARG A 248 10.66 -13.89 -16.76
N GLY A 249 9.35 -14.09 -16.63
CA GLY A 249 8.70 -15.38 -16.86
C GLY A 249 9.00 -15.93 -18.26
N LEU A 250 8.93 -15.07 -19.29
CA LEU A 250 9.29 -15.43 -20.66
C LEU A 250 10.77 -15.84 -20.80
N LEU A 251 11.69 -15.09 -20.18
CA LEU A 251 13.12 -15.40 -20.21
C LEU A 251 13.47 -16.69 -19.48
N THR A 252 12.82 -16.97 -18.34
CA THR A 252 13.06 -18.18 -17.55
C THR A 252 12.20 -19.37 -17.97
N ASN A 253 11.32 -19.19 -18.98
CA ASN A 253 10.31 -20.15 -19.40
C ASN A 253 9.41 -20.65 -18.24
N ASP A 254 9.08 -19.76 -17.30
CA ASP A 254 8.20 -20.06 -16.17
C ASP A 254 6.74 -19.88 -16.58
N GLN A 255 6.11 -20.97 -16.99
CA GLN A 255 4.73 -20.99 -17.50
C GLN A 255 3.70 -20.52 -16.46
N THR A 256 3.95 -20.75 -15.17
CA THR A 256 3.05 -20.32 -14.09
C THR A 256 3.09 -18.81 -13.93
N LEU A 257 4.30 -18.23 -13.93
CA LEU A 257 4.48 -16.79 -13.83
C LEU A 257 3.94 -16.07 -15.08
N ILE A 258 4.19 -16.62 -16.27
CA ILE A 258 3.66 -16.09 -17.54
C ILE A 258 2.13 -16.02 -17.49
N ALA A 259 1.48 -17.13 -17.15
CA ALA A 259 0.01 -17.19 -17.09
C ALA A 259 -0.55 -16.18 -16.08
N SER A 260 0.01 -16.15 -14.87
CA SER A 260 -0.46 -15.25 -13.81
C SER A 260 -0.27 -13.77 -14.14
N MET A 261 0.87 -13.38 -14.73
CA MET A 261 1.13 -11.99 -15.06
C MET A 261 0.35 -11.55 -16.30
N THR A 262 0.17 -12.44 -17.28
CA THR A 262 -0.65 -12.16 -18.48
C THR A 262 -2.09 -11.85 -18.08
N GLU A 263 -2.71 -12.69 -17.25
CA GLU A 263 -4.08 -12.45 -16.74
C GLU A 263 -4.19 -11.09 -16.04
N LYS A 264 -3.24 -10.80 -15.14
CA LYS A 264 -3.22 -9.55 -14.37
C LYS A 264 -3.03 -8.30 -15.24
N ILE A 265 -2.16 -8.37 -16.25
CA ILE A 265 -1.91 -7.26 -17.19
C ILE A 265 -3.17 -7.01 -18.03
N ILE A 266 -3.82 -8.07 -18.52
CA ILE A 266 -5.04 -7.94 -19.33
C ILE A 266 -6.19 -7.36 -18.52
N GLU A 267 -6.36 -7.78 -17.25
CA GLU A 267 -7.33 -7.19 -16.33
C GLU A 267 -7.13 -5.67 -16.22
N LYS A 268 -5.90 -5.23 -15.89
CA LYS A 268 -5.56 -3.79 -15.78
C LYS A 268 -5.77 -3.01 -17.08
N VAL A 269 -5.38 -3.59 -18.22
CA VAL A 269 -5.53 -2.94 -19.54
C VAL A 269 -7.00 -2.83 -19.93
N SER A 270 -7.84 -3.81 -19.55
CA SER A 270 -9.28 -3.81 -19.82
C SER A 270 -10.04 -2.74 -19.03
N GLU A 271 -9.51 -2.31 -17.88
CA GLU A 271 -10.09 -1.25 -17.06
C GLU A 271 -9.78 0.17 -17.56
N LEU A 272 -8.91 0.32 -18.57
CA LEU A 272 -8.54 1.63 -19.08
C LEU A 272 -9.74 2.34 -19.74
N PRO A 273 -10.08 3.58 -19.32
CA PRO A 273 -11.27 4.26 -19.81
C PRO A 273 -11.05 4.81 -21.23
N LEU A 274 -11.62 4.13 -22.24
CA LEU A 274 -11.61 4.57 -23.64
C LEU A 274 -12.31 5.92 -23.88
N THR A 275 -13.01 6.45 -22.87
CA THR A 275 -13.59 7.80 -22.89
C THR A 275 -12.53 8.92 -22.83
N LEU A 276 -11.31 8.62 -22.40
CA LEU A 276 -10.20 9.57 -22.41
C LEU A 276 -9.49 9.56 -23.76
N ASN A 277 -9.38 10.72 -24.42
CA ASN A 277 -8.75 10.85 -25.74
C ASN A 277 -7.32 10.26 -25.80
N GLN A 278 -6.56 10.36 -24.71
CA GLN A 278 -5.20 9.83 -24.63
C GLN A 278 -5.18 8.28 -24.64
N VAL A 279 -6.19 7.67 -24.03
CA VAL A 279 -6.37 6.20 -24.00
C VAL A 279 -6.95 5.71 -25.32
N LEU A 280 -7.95 6.42 -25.86
CA LEU A 280 -8.55 6.12 -27.16
C LEU A 280 -7.51 6.14 -28.29
N ALA A 281 -6.54 7.05 -28.24
CA ALA A 281 -5.42 7.08 -29.18
C ALA A 281 -4.55 5.80 -29.17
N LYS A 282 -4.70 4.94 -28.15
CA LYS A 282 -4.00 3.66 -27.98
C LYS A 282 -4.94 2.45 -28.08
N GLU A 283 -6.19 2.64 -28.50
CA GLU A 283 -7.23 1.60 -28.57
C GLU A 283 -6.79 0.34 -29.32
N GLN A 284 -6.07 0.48 -30.44
CA GLN A 284 -5.58 -0.66 -31.21
C GLN A 284 -4.62 -1.53 -30.37
N ILE A 285 -3.70 -0.89 -29.63
CA ILE A 285 -2.74 -1.60 -28.77
C ILE A 285 -3.47 -2.26 -27.61
N ILE A 286 -4.40 -1.56 -26.98
CA ILE A 286 -5.22 -2.07 -25.86
C ILE A 286 -6.00 -3.31 -26.32
N THR A 287 -6.68 -3.22 -27.46
CA THR A 287 -7.45 -4.34 -28.03
C THR A 287 -6.55 -5.52 -28.38
N SER A 288 -5.38 -5.30 -28.98
CA SER A 288 -4.43 -6.37 -29.29
C SER A 288 -3.94 -7.11 -28.04
N VAL A 289 -3.70 -6.39 -26.94
CA VAL A 289 -3.28 -7.00 -25.67
C VAL A 289 -4.42 -7.84 -25.07
N ILE A 290 -5.65 -7.34 -25.08
CA ILE A 290 -6.82 -8.07 -24.55
C ILE A 290 -7.11 -9.35 -25.34
N LEU A 291 -6.90 -9.31 -26.66
CA LEU A 291 -7.15 -10.47 -27.54
C LEU A 291 -6.15 -11.62 -27.35
N LEU A 292 -5.05 -11.43 -26.60
CA LEU A 292 -4.12 -12.52 -26.26
C LEU A 292 -4.74 -13.61 -25.37
N MET A 293 -5.96 -13.39 -24.84
CA MET A 293 -6.73 -14.38 -24.06
C MET A 293 -7.62 -15.33 -24.89
N ILE A 294 -7.82 -15.05 -26.19
CA ILE A 294 -8.73 -15.79 -27.09
C ILE A 294 -7.93 -16.67 -28.04
#